data_AF-A0A2V8WZZ5-F1
#
_entry.id   AF-A0A2V8WZZ5-F1
#
_cell.length_a   1.000
_cell.length_b   1.000
_cell.length_c   1.000
_cell.angle_alpha   90.00
_cell.angle_beta   90.00
_cell.angle_gamma   90.00
#
_symmetry.space_group_name_H-M   'P 1'
#
loop_
_entity.id
_entity.type
_entity.pdbx_description
1 polymer ?
#
loop_
_entity_poly.entity_id
_entity_poly.type
_entity_poly.pdbx_seq_one_letter_code
_entity_poly.pdbx_strand_id
1 'polypeptide(L)'
;MKSASAYRAITGVLLCAAGAWLAIPTAYHEQIYFINAGGCRLATTVLEKSGGAKEGSVVLFHGISANKKIMSYLAQGFAEQGLRVFAPDFPGHGRSPGPFSPARAEQCGEALVRELLSRGAISADRTIFAGHSMGGAIAVRIASRVPVAGLITISPAPMLPTHGVSPEKLLFRDPPQLPPHSLVITGWLELESMRRNAADLAASRNDGTAKYLEIPGATHVSLLFSSAAMRAAQEWSAQVLRLPPSPNLPSHRPLAGALAGFAGLLLIAGPFLREAVGKVSPQDLPATGASIGVVRLFLELGAGSILVVLLLQFWVPLKVLGLFQGDYLASFLLILGLALAASHWNTLRTALSSSPREMISAAFAGLVLLLLVTAWFDLTFYEAWLTPMKWGRFPFLLAVLLPYHFAEETLLGPPQAGKIGRRMSLALSLRLITWGALMAGVLILHSGEILMGLLAVYMALFNLIQTGAVHIVHKGTGSAGAAAVFGAILQAGFCLVIFPTS
;
A
#
# COMPACT_ATOMS: atom_id res chain seq x y z
N MET A 1 18.19 30.81 -12.90
CA MET A 1 16.97 30.05 -12.54
C MET A 1 16.51 29.05 -13.61
N LYS A 2 16.52 29.38 -14.92
CA LYS A 2 16.16 28.42 -15.99
C LYS A 2 17.10 27.19 -16.07
N SER A 3 18.41 27.38 -15.91
CA SER A 3 19.41 26.28 -15.93
C SER A 3 19.19 25.23 -14.84
N ALA A 4 18.85 25.65 -13.61
CA ALA A 4 18.62 24.74 -12.49
C ALA A 4 17.34 23.89 -12.65
N SER A 5 16.30 24.42 -13.32
CA SER A 5 15.09 23.67 -13.62
C SER A 5 15.32 22.63 -14.72
N ALA A 6 16.08 23.01 -15.76
CA ALA A 6 16.46 22.10 -16.84
C ALA A 6 17.34 20.96 -16.32
N TYR A 7 18.33 21.26 -15.45
CA TYR A 7 19.18 20.24 -14.84
C TYR A 7 18.37 19.22 -14.02
N ARG A 8 17.40 19.68 -13.22
CA ARG A 8 16.52 18.78 -12.45
C ARG A 8 15.69 17.87 -13.36
N ALA A 9 15.12 18.41 -14.42
CA ALA A 9 14.33 17.63 -15.38
C ALA A 9 15.20 16.59 -16.10
N ILE A 10 16.38 16.97 -16.59
CA ILE A 10 17.32 16.05 -17.25
C ILE A 10 17.74 14.94 -16.30
N THR A 11 18.16 15.26 -15.08
CA THR A 11 18.52 14.27 -14.06
C THR A 11 17.35 13.34 -13.76
N GLY A 12 16.13 13.87 -13.67
CA GLY A 12 14.94 13.07 -13.46
C GLY A 12 14.68 12.07 -14.60
N VAL A 13 14.81 12.50 -15.85
CA VAL A 13 14.66 11.63 -17.03
C VAL A 13 15.73 10.54 -17.05
N LEU A 14 16.99 10.90 -16.77
CA LEU A 14 18.09 9.94 -16.69
C LEU A 14 17.86 8.90 -15.58
N LEU A 15 17.34 9.32 -14.42
CA LEU A 15 16.98 8.40 -13.34
C LEU A 15 15.83 7.46 -13.71
N CYS A 16 14.82 7.94 -14.43
CA CYS A 16 13.76 7.08 -14.95
C CYS A 16 14.31 6.05 -15.97
N ALA A 17 15.18 6.48 -16.90
CA ALA A 17 15.78 5.60 -17.89
C ALA A 17 16.68 4.53 -17.23
N ALA A 18 17.56 4.95 -16.31
CA ALA A 18 18.40 4.03 -15.53
C ALA A 18 17.54 3.09 -14.67
N GLY A 19 16.48 3.62 -14.06
CA GLY A 19 15.54 2.84 -13.26
C GLY A 19 14.85 1.75 -14.07
N ALA A 20 14.42 2.06 -15.30
CA ALA A 20 13.76 1.11 -16.19
C ALA A 20 14.74 0.03 -16.66
N TRP A 21 15.97 0.42 -16.99
CA TRP A 21 17.03 -0.52 -17.35
C TRP A 21 17.41 -1.48 -16.22
N LEU A 22 17.33 -1.04 -14.96
CA LEU A 22 17.56 -1.90 -13.79
C LEU A 22 16.37 -2.80 -13.46
N ALA A 23 15.14 -2.38 -13.77
CA ALA A 23 13.93 -3.06 -13.33
C ALA A 23 13.31 -4.05 -14.32
N ILE A 24 13.48 -3.84 -15.62
CA ILE A 24 12.75 -4.61 -16.64
C ILE A 24 13.44 -5.94 -17.01
N PRO A 25 14.76 -6.00 -17.24
CA PRO A 25 15.39 -7.24 -17.66
C PRO A 25 15.46 -8.22 -16.49
N THR A 26 14.79 -9.37 -16.58
CA THR A 26 14.95 -10.46 -15.61
C THR A 26 15.24 -11.78 -16.33
N ALA A 27 15.98 -12.68 -15.65
CA ALA A 27 16.33 -14.00 -16.18
C ALA A 27 15.19 -15.03 -16.06
N TYR A 28 14.02 -14.58 -15.57
CA TYR A 28 12.90 -15.43 -15.23
C TYR A 28 11.84 -15.37 -16.31
N HIS A 29 11.23 -16.51 -16.60
CA HIS A 29 10.06 -16.58 -17.44
C HIS A 29 8.82 -16.38 -16.56
N GLU A 30 8.15 -15.25 -16.77
CA GLU A 30 6.96 -14.86 -16.02
C GLU A 30 5.74 -14.87 -16.96
N GLN A 31 4.68 -15.58 -16.56
CA GLN A 31 3.40 -15.58 -17.27
C GLN A 31 2.24 -15.39 -16.30
N ILE A 32 1.26 -14.59 -16.70
CA ILE A 32 0.07 -14.32 -15.89
C ILE A 32 -1.10 -15.13 -16.44
N TYR A 33 -1.70 -15.94 -15.59
CA TYR A 33 -2.89 -16.74 -15.87
C TYR A 33 -4.07 -16.23 -15.06
N PHE A 34 -5.27 -16.26 -15.63
CA PHE A 34 -6.50 -16.10 -14.85
C PHE A 34 -7.07 -17.48 -14.54
N ILE A 35 -6.91 -17.92 -13.30
CA ILE A 35 -7.34 -19.25 -12.88
C ILE A 35 -8.71 -19.14 -12.20
N ASN A 36 -9.68 -19.89 -12.72
CA ASN A 36 -11.01 -20.00 -12.13
C ASN A 36 -11.01 -21.19 -11.15
N ALA A 37 -11.25 -20.93 -9.86
CA ALA A 37 -11.29 -21.96 -8.83
C ALA A 37 -12.32 -21.58 -7.76
N GLY A 38 -13.26 -22.48 -7.46
CA GLY A 38 -14.24 -22.30 -6.37
C GLY A 38 -15.08 -21.02 -6.46
N GLY A 39 -15.46 -20.58 -7.67
CA GLY A 39 -16.20 -19.33 -7.88
C GLY A 39 -15.34 -18.06 -7.79
N CYS A 40 -14.02 -18.21 -7.67
CA CYS A 40 -13.05 -17.12 -7.71
C CYS A 40 -12.30 -17.14 -9.03
N ARG A 41 -11.95 -15.96 -9.55
CA ARG A 41 -11.09 -15.79 -10.71
C ARG A 41 -9.85 -15.03 -10.27
N LEU A 42 -8.72 -15.72 -10.14
CA LEU A 42 -7.50 -15.14 -9.60
C LEU A 42 -6.47 -14.93 -10.71
N ALA A 43 -5.92 -13.72 -10.79
CA ALA A 43 -4.74 -13.42 -11.59
C ALA A 43 -3.51 -14.01 -10.89
N THR A 44 -2.88 -15.01 -11.48
CA THR A 44 -1.76 -15.75 -10.91
C THR A 44 -0.54 -15.60 -11.80
N THR A 45 0.53 -15.04 -11.24
CA THR A 45 1.84 -15.07 -11.86
C THR A 45 2.43 -16.47 -11.65
N VAL A 46 2.78 -17.14 -12.75
CA VAL A 46 3.60 -18.34 -12.76
C VAL A 46 5.01 -17.94 -13.15
N LEU A 47 5.96 -18.16 -12.25
CA LEU A 47 7.35 -17.76 -12.42
C LEU A 47 8.27 -18.99 -12.38
N GLU A 48 9.15 -19.09 -13.36
CA GLU A 48 10.14 -20.16 -13.49
C GLU A 48 11.50 -19.59 -13.92
N LYS A 49 12.59 -20.26 -13.54
CA LYS A 49 13.92 -19.95 -14.08
C LYS A 49 14.07 -20.56 -15.47
N SER A 50 14.52 -19.77 -16.43
CA SER A 50 14.72 -20.20 -17.82
C SER A 50 15.72 -21.37 -17.90
N GLY A 51 15.32 -22.48 -18.55
CA GLY A 51 16.18 -23.64 -18.79
C GLY A 51 16.46 -24.53 -17.57
N GLY A 52 15.80 -24.30 -16.42
CA GLY A 52 15.96 -25.12 -15.22
C GLY A 52 15.10 -26.39 -15.21
N ALA A 53 15.57 -27.44 -14.53
CA ALA A 53 14.75 -28.60 -14.18
C ALA A 53 13.66 -28.19 -13.18
N LYS A 54 12.46 -28.76 -13.33
CA LYS A 54 11.31 -28.49 -12.46
C LYS A 54 11.33 -29.46 -11.30
N GLU A 55 11.90 -29.03 -10.19
CA GLU A 55 12.11 -29.88 -9.02
C GLU A 55 10.87 -29.90 -8.10
N GLY A 56 10.02 -28.89 -8.16
CA GLY A 56 8.85 -28.78 -7.29
C GLY A 56 8.12 -27.47 -7.50
N SER A 57 7.26 -27.11 -6.56
CA SER A 57 6.46 -25.90 -6.64
C SER A 57 6.41 -25.10 -5.34
N VAL A 58 6.11 -23.81 -5.46
CA VAL A 58 5.72 -22.95 -4.34
C VAL A 58 4.43 -22.25 -4.68
N VAL A 59 3.47 -22.24 -3.76
CA VAL A 59 2.31 -21.33 -3.84
C VAL A 59 2.54 -20.19 -2.87
N LEU A 60 2.67 -18.97 -3.38
CA LEU A 60 3.14 -17.80 -2.64
C LEU A 60 2.04 -16.74 -2.48
N PHE A 61 1.55 -16.55 -1.26
CA PHE A 61 0.44 -15.65 -0.95
C PHE A 61 0.90 -14.29 -0.39
N HIS A 62 0.30 -13.20 -0.88
CA HIS A 62 0.65 -11.83 -0.47
C HIS A 62 -0.15 -11.31 0.75
N GLY A 63 0.30 -10.22 1.37
CA GLY A 63 -0.37 -9.53 2.48
C GLY A 63 -1.55 -8.63 2.08
N ILE A 64 -2.25 -8.04 3.06
CA ILE A 64 -3.53 -7.32 2.88
C ILE A 64 -3.46 -5.98 2.11
N SER A 65 -2.29 -5.34 2.04
CA SER A 65 -2.05 -4.14 1.22
C SER A 65 -1.03 -4.40 0.11
N ALA A 66 -0.83 -5.67 -0.23
CA ALA A 66 0.14 -6.13 -1.21
C ALA A 66 -0.54 -6.69 -2.47
N ASN A 67 0.25 -7.14 -3.42
CA ASN A 67 -0.17 -7.90 -4.59
C ASN A 67 0.94 -8.88 -4.97
N LYS A 68 0.72 -9.74 -5.95
CA LYS A 68 1.74 -10.71 -6.39
C LYS A 68 3.07 -10.08 -6.84
N LYS A 69 3.06 -8.84 -7.35
CA LYS A 69 4.26 -8.18 -7.90
C LYS A 69 5.27 -7.78 -6.82
N ILE A 70 4.81 -7.32 -5.65
CA ILE A 70 5.72 -7.03 -4.53
C ILE A 70 6.36 -8.30 -3.95
N MET A 71 5.76 -9.46 -4.19
CA MET A 71 6.28 -10.78 -3.79
C MET A 71 7.37 -11.31 -4.73
N SER A 72 7.69 -10.58 -5.81
CA SER A 72 8.56 -11.05 -6.89
C SER A 72 9.97 -11.42 -6.42
N TYR A 73 10.56 -10.69 -5.47
CA TYR A 73 11.87 -11.04 -4.92
C TYR A 73 11.87 -12.43 -4.28
N LEU A 74 10.84 -12.77 -3.50
CA LEU A 74 10.69 -14.09 -2.90
C LEU A 74 10.43 -15.16 -3.95
N ALA A 75 9.55 -14.87 -4.93
CA ALA A 75 9.27 -15.79 -6.03
C ALA A 75 10.53 -16.14 -6.83
N GLN A 76 11.35 -15.14 -7.14
CA GLN A 76 12.62 -15.32 -7.84
C GLN A 76 13.61 -16.15 -7.00
N GLY A 77 13.67 -15.95 -5.69
CA GLY A 77 14.52 -16.74 -4.81
C GLY A 77 14.15 -18.22 -4.75
N PHE A 78 12.85 -18.54 -4.76
CA PHE A 78 12.41 -19.94 -4.89
C PHE A 78 12.70 -20.50 -6.30
N ALA A 79 12.53 -19.70 -7.35
CA ALA A 79 12.85 -20.11 -8.72
C ALA A 79 14.35 -20.39 -8.94
N GLU A 80 15.24 -19.72 -8.20
CA GLU A 80 16.68 -20.04 -8.13
C GLU A 80 16.98 -21.44 -7.56
N GLN A 81 15.99 -22.14 -7.00
CA GLN A 81 16.09 -23.54 -6.56
C GLN A 81 15.46 -24.53 -7.57
N GLY A 82 15.04 -24.07 -8.75
CA GLY A 82 14.33 -24.91 -9.72
C GLY A 82 12.85 -25.14 -9.36
N LEU A 83 12.29 -24.34 -8.44
CA LEU A 83 10.89 -24.40 -8.07
C LEU A 83 10.03 -23.52 -8.99
N ARG A 84 8.90 -24.05 -9.44
CA ARG A 84 7.86 -23.28 -10.12
C ARG A 84 7.03 -22.52 -9.09
N VAL A 85 6.94 -21.20 -9.21
CA VAL A 85 6.21 -20.38 -8.23
C VAL A 85 4.87 -19.94 -8.80
N PHE A 86 3.80 -20.14 -8.04
CA PHE A 86 2.45 -19.65 -8.31
C PHE A 86 2.12 -18.55 -7.30
N ALA A 87 2.07 -17.30 -7.75
CA ALA A 87 1.76 -16.13 -6.93
C ALA A 87 0.42 -15.50 -7.36
N PRO A 88 -0.71 -15.83 -6.71
CA PRO A 88 -2.00 -15.22 -7.00
C PRO A 88 -2.15 -13.84 -6.37
N ASP A 89 -2.89 -12.95 -7.04
CA ASP A 89 -3.58 -11.86 -6.34
C ASP A 89 -4.85 -12.41 -5.68
N PHE A 90 -5.07 -12.08 -4.42
CA PHE A 90 -6.35 -12.30 -3.75
C PHE A 90 -7.47 -11.46 -4.37
N PRO A 91 -8.75 -11.84 -4.18
CA PRO A 91 -9.89 -11.03 -4.63
C PRO A 91 -9.75 -9.57 -4.20
N GLY A 92 -10.04 -8.65 -5.13
CA GLY A 92 -9.98 -7.21 -4.92
C GLY A 92 -8.59 -6.60 -4.86
N HIS A 93 -7.54 -7.40 -5.05
CA HIS A 93 -6.14 -6.96 -5.12
C HIS A 93 -5.60 -7.09 -6.54
N GLY A 94 -4.60 -6.26 -6.86
CA GLY A 94 -3.89 -6.30 -8.14
C GLY A 94 -4.84 -6.39 -9.33
N ARG A 95 -4.73 -7.48 -10.09
CA ARG A 95 -5.54 -7.77 -11.27
C ARG A 95 -6.69 -8.76 -11.02
N SER A 96 -6.85 -9.27 -9.80
CA SER A 96 -7.93 -10.19 -9.44
C SER A 96 -9.26 -9.44 -9.19
N PRO A 97 -10.34 -9.77 -9.93
CA PRO A 97 -11.65 -9.18 -9.69
C PRO A 97 -12.30 -9.71 -8.40
N GLY A 98 -13.44 -9.09 -8.07
CA GLY A 98 -14.33 -9.52 -7.00
C GLY A 98 -14.06 -8.81 -5.67
N PRO A 99 -15.03 -8.89 -4.75
CA PRO A 99 -14.91 -8.25 -3.44
C PRO A 99 -13.88 -8.96 -2.58
N PHE A 100 -13.10 -8.19 -1.83
CA PHE A 100 -12.21 -8.67 -0.81
C PHE A 100 -12.92 -8.80 0.55
N SER A 101 -12.69 -9.94 1.19
CA SER A 101 -12.75 -10.08 2.64
C SER A 101 -11.69 -11.11 3.06
N PRO A 102 -11.19 -11.10 4.31
CA PRO A 102 -10.24 -12.11 4.77
C PRO A 102 -10.73 -13.55 4.55
N ALA A 103 -11.99 -13.81 4.87
CA ALA A 103 -12.62 -15.12 4.67
C ALA A 103 -12.69 -15.52 3.18
N ARG A 104 -13.03 -14.59 2.29
CA ARG A 104 -13.07 -14.87 0.85
C ARG A 104 -11.68 -15.06 0.27
N ALA A 105 -10.67 -14.32 0.75
CA ALA A 105 -9.28 -14.54 0.35
C ALA A 105 -8.78 -15.93 0.74
N GLU A 106 -9.09 -16.39 1.97
CA GLU A 106 -8.81 -17.77 2.42
C GLU A 106 -9.51 -18.80 1.52
N GLN A 107 -10.82 -18.65 1.30
CA GLN A 107 -11.61 -19.56 0.46
C GLN A 107 -11.05 -19.66 -0.97
N CYS A 108 -10.76 -18.52 -1.60
CA CYS A 108 -10.23 -18.47 -2.96
C CYS A 108 -8.80 -19.01 -3.05
N GLY A 109 -7.96 -18.74 -2.04
CA GLY A 109 -6.61 -19.31 -1.96
C GLY A 109 -6.63 -20.83 -1.85
N GLU A 110 -7.51 -21.38 -0.99
CA GLU A 110 -7.69 -22.82 -0.86
C GLU A 110 -8.21 -23.44 -2.16
N ALA A 111 -9.22 -22.83 -2.78
CA ALA A 111 -9.77 -23.29 -4.04
C ALA A 111 -8.72 -23.33 -5.15
N LEU A 112 -7.89 -22.29 -5.25
CA LEU A 112 -6.77 -22.25 -6.20
C LEU A 112 -5.81 -23.41 -5.99
N VAL A 113 -5.37 -23.66 -4.75
CA VAL A 113 -4.45 -24.75 -4.45
C VAL A 113 -5.05 -26.10 -4.84
N ARG A 114 -6.33 -26.34 -4.50
CA ARG A 114 -7.04 -27.57 -4.87
C ARG A 114 -7.15 -27.73 -6.39
N GLU A 115 -7.39 -26.63 -7.12
CA GLU A 115 -7.43 -26.63 -8.58
C GLU A 115 -6.05 -26.91 -9.20
N LEU A 116 -4.98 -26.37 -8.62
CA LEU A 116 -3.62 -26.66 -9.07
C LEU A 116 -3.24 -28.14 -8.83
N LEU A 117 -3.63 -28.71 -7.69
CA LEU A 117 -3.45 -30.13 -7.39
C LEU A 117 -4.26 -31.02 -8.34
N SER A 118 -5.54 -30.71 -8.56
CA SER A 118 -6.43 -31.53 -9.40
C SER A 118 -5.98 -31.58 -10.86
N ARG A 119 -5.39 -30.48 -11.36
CA ARG A 119 -4.81 -30.41 -12.71
C ARG A 119 -3.39 -30.98 -12.83
N GLY A 120 -2.81 -31.45 -11.73
CA GLY A 120 -1.41 -31.90 -11.68
C GLY A 120 -0.40 -30.77 -11.96
N ALA A 121 -0.80 -29.50 -11.79
CA ALA A 121 0.09 -28.36 -11.95
C ALA A 121 1.10 -28.25 -10.79
N ILE A 122 0.73 -28.78 -9.63
CA ILE A 122 1.56 -28.95 -8.43
C ILE A 122 1.32 -30.36 -7.85
N SER A 123 2.28 -30.89 -7.08
CA SER A 123 2.10 -32.14 -6.31
C SER A 123 2.29 -31.88 -4.82
N ALA A 124 1.47 -32.50 -3.97
CA ALA A 124 1.47 -32.23 -2.53
C ALA A 124 2.84 -32.50 -1.87
N ASP A 125 3.51 -33.58 -2.28
CA ASP A 125 4.81 -34.02 -1.77
C ASP A 125 6.01 -33.20 -2.28
N ARG A 126 5.81 -32.37 -3.32
CA ARG A 126 6.84 -31.49 -3.90
C ARG A 126 6.44 -30.02 -3.88
N THR A 127 5.50 -29.62 -3.03
CA THR A 127 5.03 -28.23 -2.94
C THR A 127 5.27 -27.64 -1.56
N ILE A 128 5.76 -26.40 -1.53
CA ILE A 128 5.77 -25.55 -0.34
C ILE A 128 4.66 -24.51 -0.44
N PHE A 129 3.90 -24.30 0.63
CA PHE A 129 3.10 -23.09 0.75
C PHE A 129 3.91 -22.02 1.46
N ALA A 130 3.89 -20.82 0.89
CA ALA A 130 4.58 -19.68 1.46
C ALA A 130 3.66 -18.46 1.49
N GLY A 131 3.82 -17.58 2.48
CA GLY A 131 3.03 -16.36 2.49
C GLY A 131 3.51 -15.29 3.45
N HIS A 132 3.21 -14.04 3.10
CA HIS A 132 3.52 -12.87 3.91
C HIS A 132 2.29 -12.31 4.62
N SER A 133 2.41 -11.96 5.91
CA SER A 133 1.34 -11.28 6.66
C SER A 133 0.02 -12.05 6.60
N MET A 134 -1.05 -11.43 6.09
CA MET A 134 -2.33 -12.10 5.81
C MET A 134 -2.15 -13.38 4.99
N GLY A 135 -1.31 -13.37 3.96
CA GLY A 135 -1.01 -14.54 3.13
C GLY A 135 -0.30 -15.66 3.90
N GLY A 136 0.51 -15.31 4.91
CA GLY A 136 1.14 -16.29 5.81
C GLY A 136 0.11 -16.99 6.71
N ALA A 137 -0.83 -16.23 7.28
CA ALA A 137 -1.94 -16.80 8.05
C ALA A 137 -2.86 -17.66 7.18
N ILE A 138 -3.17 -17.23 5.96
CA ILE A 138 -3.93 -18.03 4.98
C ILE A 138 -3.18 -19.32 4.64
N ALA A 139 -1.87 -19.25 4.39
CA ALA A 139 -1.05 -20.43 4.07
C ALA A 139 -1.10 -21.48 5.19
N VAL A 140 -1.01 -21.06 6.46
CA VAL A 140 -1.17 -21.94 7.63
C VAL A 140 -2.52 -22.65 7.61
N ARG A 141 -3.60 -21.90 7.40
CA ARG A 141 -4.97 -22.43 7.42
C ARG A 141 -5.27 -23.36 6.25
N ILE A 142 -4.71 -23.08 5.07
CA ILE A 142 -4.81 -23.98 3.92
C ILE A 142 -4.00 -25.26 4.18
N ALA A 143 -2.78 -25.14 4.69
CA ALA A 143 -1.89 -26.28 4.93
C ALA A 143 -2.43 -27.24 6.00
N SER A 144 -3.31 -26.79 6.90
CA SER A 144 -4.00 -27.68 7.85
C SER A 144 -5.14 -28.50 7.23
N ARG A 145 -5.56 -28.18 5.99
CA ARG A 145 -6.69 -28.83 5.28
C ARG A 145 -6.31 -29.42 3.92
N VAL A 146 -5.14 -29.06 3.40
CA VAL A 146 -4.61 -29.51 2.12
C VAL A 146 -3.19 -30.02 2.33
N PRO A 147 -2.89 -31.28 1.94
CA PRO A 147 -1.55 -31.83 2.06
C PRO A 147 -0.51 -30.99 1.32
N VAL A 148 0.65 -30.80 1.96
CA VAL A 148 1.78 -30.00 1.46
C VAL A 148 3.08 -30.56 2.02
N ALA A 149 4.19 -30.39 1.30
CA ALA A 149 5.49 -30.90 1.74
C ALA A 149 6.06 -30.08 2.90
N GLY A 150 5.78 -28.78 2.92
CA GLY A 150 6.15 -27.87 3.99
C GLY A 150 5.54 -26.47 3.86
N LEU A 151 5.76 -25.66 4.88
CA LEU A 151 5.17 -24.34 5.04
C LEU A 151 6.24 -23.31 5.40
N ILE A 152 6.18 -22.12 4.81
CA ILE A 152 7.03 -20.98 5.15
C ILE A 152 6.16 -19.74 5.35
N THR A 153 6.08 -19.24 6.58
CA THR A 153 5.37 -17.99 6.88
C THR A 153 6.36 -16.86 7.14
N ILE A 154 6.08 -15.70 6.55
CA ILE A 154 6.90 -14.50 6.69
C ILE A 154 6.03 -13.44 7.34
N SER A 155 6.33 -13.11 8.59
CA SER A 155 5.56 -12.20 9.44
C SER A 155 4.07 -12.51 9.44
N PRO A 156 3.61 -13.75 9.74
CA PRO A 156 2.20 -14.11 9.64
C PRO A 156 1.31 -13.15 10.45
N ALA A 157 0.13 -12.82 9.92
CA ALA A 157 -0.85 -12.05 10.65
C ALA A 157 -1.23 -12.77 11.96
N PRO A 158 -1.42 -12.04 13.07
CA PRO A 158 -1.74 -12.66 14.35
C PRO A 158 -3.11 -13.32 14.27
N MET A 159 -3.26 -14.44 14.96
CA MET A 159 -4.49 -15.23 14.99
C MET A 159 -5.00 -15.48 16.42
N LEU A 160 -4.26 -15.03 17.43
CA LEU A 160 -4.64 -15.14 18.85
C LEU A 160 -4.81 -13.74 19.45
N PRO A 161 -5.83 -13.54 20.31
CA PRO A 161 -6.03 -12.29 21.04
C PRO A 161 -5.10 -12.23 22.26
N THR A 162 -3.81 -12.43 22.05
CA THR A 162 -2.77 -12.47 23.08
C THR A 162 -1.72 -11.39 22.83
N HIS A 163 -0.85 -11.16 23.82
CA HIS A 163 0.26 -10.20 23.74
C HIS A 163 -0.17 -8.77 23.37
N GLY A 164 -1.37 -8.36 23.81
CA GLY A 164 -1.91 -7.02 23.54
C GLY A 164 -2.62 -6.85 22.19
N VAL A 165 -2.81 -7.93 21.41
CA VAL A 165 -3.67 -7.92 20.22
C VAL A 165 -5.12 -8.13 20.65
N SER A 166 -6.01 -7.20 20.30
CA SER A 166 -7.44 -7.35 20.61
C SER A 166 -8.17 -8.18 19.54
N PRO A 167 -9.28 -8.87 19.88
CA PRO A 167 -10.00 -9.73 18.94
C PRO A 167 -10.47 -9.05 17.64
N GLU A 168 -10.75 -7.74 17.70
CA GLU A 168 -11.21 -6.92 16.56
C GLU A 168 -10.08 -6.63 15.58
N LYS A 169 -8.82 -6.74 16.03
CA LYS A 169 -7.61 -6.57 15.21
C LYS A 169 -7.17 -7.86 14.52
N LEU A 170 -7.90 -8.96 14.69
CA LEU A 170 -7.56 -10.24 14.09
C LEU A 170 -8.28 -10.41 12.75
N LEU A 171 -7.51 -10.69 11.70
CA LEU A 171 -8.06 -11.06 10.38
C LEU A 171 -8.62 -12.49 10.38
N PHE A 172 -7.98 -13.36 11.18
CA PHE A 172 -8.35 -14.76 11.36
C PHE A 172 -8.25 -15.09 12.84
N ARG A 173 -9.08 -16.02 13.29
CA ARG A 173 -9.07 -16.55 14.67
C ARG A 173 -8.82 -18.04 14.64
N ASP A 174 -8.46 -18.57 15.80
CA ASP A 174 -8.30 -20.01 16.04
C ASP A 174 -7.27 -20.61 15.08
N PRO A 175 -5.96 -20.30 15.28
CA PRO A 175 -4.92 -20.85 14.42
C PRO A 175 -4.93 -22.38 14.55
N PRO A 176 -4.86 -23.12 13.43
CA PRO A 176 -4.65 -24.56 13.50
C PRO A 176 -3.23 -24.83 14.01
N GLN A 177 -3.01 -26.05 14.50
CA GLN A 177 -1.66 -26.55 14.69
C GLN A 177 -0.90 -26.49 13.36
N LEU A 178 0.35 -26.02 13.38
CA LEU A 178 1.18 -26.01 12.18
C LEU A 178 1.34 -27.44 11.61
N PRO A 179 1.37 -27.61 10.28
CA PRO A 179 1.76 -28.88 9.68
C PRO A 179 3.24 -29.19 9.98
N PRO A 180 3.69 -30.45 9.80
CA PRO A 180 5.11 -30.75 9.80
C PRO A 180 5.86 -29.89 8.79
N HIS A 181 7.16 -29.69 9.02
CA HIS A 181 8.04 -28.95 8.11
C HIS A 181 7.63 -27.47 7.93
N SER A 182 7.32 -26.80 9.04
CA SER A 182 6.94 -25.38 9.08
C SER A 182 8.09 -24.46 9.51
N LEU A 183 8.34 -23.40 8.75
CA LEU A 183 9.21 -22.29 9.14
C LEU A 183 8.38 -21.02 9.37
N VAL A 184 8.59 -20.37 10.51
CA VAL A 184 7.98 -19.08 10.85
C VAL A 184 9.08 -18.04 10.97
N ILE A 185 9.05 -17.03 10.10
CA ILE A 185 10.03 -15.95 10.03
C ILE A 185 9.38 -14.65 10.50
N THR A 186 10.04 -13.86 11.34
CA THR A 186 9.64 -12.50 11.71
C THR A 186 10.81 -11.53 11.61
N GLY A 187 10.51 -10.22 11.55
CA GLY A 187 11.51 -9.17 11.60
C GLY A 187 11.71 -8.69 13.03
N TRP A 188 12.96 -8.46 13.43
CA TRP A 188 13.29 -7.97 14.77
C TRP A 188 12.60 -6.64 15.12
N LEU A 189 12.41 -5.75 14.14
CA LEU A 189 11.80 -4.43 14.32
C LEU A 189 10.27 -4.45 14.24
N GLU A 190 9.66 -5.64 14.20
CA GLU A 190 8.20 -5.76 14.34
C GLU A 190 7.74 -5.52 15.78
N LEU A 191 6.47 -5.13 15.93
CA LEU A 191 5.83 -5.03 17.23
C LEU A 191 6.01 -6.33 18.00
N GLU A 192 6.33 -6.23 19.30
CA GLU A 192 6.53 -7.40 20.15
C GLU A 192 5.31 -8.34 20.11
N SER A 193 4.10 -7.77 20.08
CA SER A 193 2.84 -8.51 19.96
C SER A 193 2.80 -9.42 18.73
N MET A 194 3.34 -8.97 17.59
CA MET A 194 3.43 -9.75 16.35
C MET A 194 4.46 -10.87 16.47
N ARG A 195 5.66 -10.56 16.99
CA ARG A 195 6.73 -11.54 17.17
C ARG A 195 6.31 -12.66 18.12
N ARG A 196 5.68 -12.31 19.24
CA ARG A 196 5.21 -13.31 20.23
C ARG A 196 4.04 -14.15 19.71
N ASN A 197 3.09 -13.57 18.96
CA ASN A 197 2.04 -14.36 18.27
C ASN A 197 2.64 -15.37 17.28
N ALA A 198 3.67 -14.98 16.52
CA ALA A 198 4.36 -15.88 15.59
C ALA A 198 5.17 -16.96 16.31
N ALA A 199 5.81 -16.63 17.44
CA ALA A 199 6.49 -17.60 18.28
C ALA A 199 5.52 -18.64 18.89
N ASP A 200 4.37 -18.20 19.38
CA ASP A 200 3.31 -19.09 19.87
C ASP A 200 2.80 -20.03 18.76
N LEU A 201 2.64 -19.49 17.54
CA LEU A 201 2.25 -20.28 16.38
C LEU A 201 3.29 -21.37 16.07
N ALA A 202 4.58 -21.04 16.08
CA ALA A 202 5.65 -22.02 15.91
C ALA A 202 5.65 -23.08 17.04
N ALA A 203 5.40 -22.65 18.29
CA ALA A 203 5.32 -23.52 19.45
C ALA A 203 4.09 -24.44 19.48
N SER A 204 3.10 -24.22 18.60
CA SER A 204 1.93 -25.12 18.46
C SER A 204 2.31 -26.55 18.07
N ARG A 205 3.52 -26.76 17.52
CA ARG A 205 4.08 -28.08 17.19
C ARG A 205 5.45 -28.24 17.85
N ASN A 206 5.60 -29.29 18.66
CA ASN A 206 6.79 -29.56 19.48
C ASN A 206 7.59 -30.81 19.06
N ASP A 207 7.34 -31.34 17.86
CA ASP A 207 8.02 -32.54 17.33
C ASP A 207 9.36 -32.24 16.62
N GLY A 208 9.86 -31.00 16.73
CA GLY A 208 11.10 -30.56 16.09
C GLY A 208 10.99 -30.25 14.60
N THR A 209 9.82 -30.41 13.98
CA THR A 209 9.62 -30.13 12.55
C THR A 209 9.11 -28.70 12.26
N ALA A 210 8.91 -27.90 13.32
CA ALA A 210 8.58 -26.48 13.24
C ALA A 210 9.75 -25.63 13.76
N LYS A 211 10.07 -24.53 13.08
CA LYS A 211 11.15 -23.61 13.45
C LYS A 211 10.67 -22.15 13.46
N TYR A 212 11.07 -21.41 14.47
CA TYR A 212 10.90 -19.95 14.55
C TYR A 212 12.24 -19.25 14.30
N LEU A 213 12.22 -18.17 13.53
CA LEU A 213 13.41 -17.37 13.19
C LEU A 213 13.09 -15.88 13.19
N GLU A 214 13.87 -15.09 13.93
CA GLU A 214 13.85 -13.64 13.85
C GLU A 214 15.00 -13.13 12.99
N ILE A 215 14.71 -12.26 12.02
CA ILE A 215 15.70 -11.64 11.14
C ILE A 215 16.14 -10.30 11.72
N PRO A 216 17.43 -10.14 12.09
CA PRO A 216 17.95 -8.91 12.66
C PRO A 216 17.75 -7.70 11.72
N GLY A 217 17.36 -6.57 12.29
CA GLY A 217 17.20 -5.30 11.57
C GLY A 217 16.06 -5.25 10.56
N ALA A 218 15.29 -6.32 10.39
CA ALA A 218 14.17 -6.35 9.45
C ALA A 218 12.87 -5.85 10.08
N THR A 219 12.08 -5.14 9.29
CA THR A 219 10.69 -4.72 9.59
C THR A 219 9.70 -5.69 8.96
N HIS A 220 8.42 -5.52 9.27
CA HIS A 220 7.32 -6.32 8.72
C HIS A 220 7.32 -6.37 7.18
N VAL A 221 7.69 -5.28 6.50
CA VAL A 221 7.69 -5.23 5.02
C VAL A 221 9.08 -5.45 4.43
N SER A 222 10.16 -5.03 5.11
CA SER A 222 11.51 -5.19 4.55
C SER A 222 11.93 -6.66 4.41
N LEU A 223 11.26 -7.57 5.13
CA LEU A 223 11.44 -9.01 4.96
C LEU A 223 11.17 -9.52 3.55
N LEU A 224 10.25 -8.88 2.81
CA LEU A 224 9.96 -9.22 1.41
C LEU A 224 11.18 -9.04 0.49
N PHE A 225 12.19 -8.28 0.93
CA PHE A 225 13.39 -7.96 0.17
C PHE A 225 14.67 -8.42 0.88
N SER A 226 14.54 -9.10 2.03
CA SER A 226 15.69 -9.48 2.86
C SER A 226 16.39 -10.71 2.29
N SER A 227 17.67 -10.57 1.98
CA SER A 227 18.54 -11.69 1.61
C SER A 227 18.62 -12.74 2.71
N ALA A 228 18.62 -12.34 3.99
CA ALA A 228 18.67 -13.26 5.12
C ALA A 228 17.36 -14.07 5.25
N ALA A 229 16.21 -13.42 5.08
CA ALA A 229 14.91 -14.10 5.10
C ALA A 229 14.80 -15.07 3.92
N MET A 230 15.20 -14.65 2.73
CA MET A 230 15.19 -15.51 1.54
C MET A 230 16.14 -16.69 1.69
N ARG A 231 17.35 -16.47 2.23
CA ARG A 231 18.29 -17.56 2.49
C ARG A 231 17.71 -18.60 3.43
N ALA A 232 17.12 -18.19 4.55
CA ALA A 232 16.47 -19.10 5.48
C ALA A 232 15.32 -19.89 4.81
N ALA A 233 14.53 -19.24 3.96
CA ALA A 233 13.47 -19.89 3.20
C ALA A 233 14.01 -20.89 2.15
N GLN A 234 15.13 -20.58 1.48
CA GLN A 234 15.78 -21.49 0.54
C GLN A 234 16.40 -22.70 1.26
N GLU A 235 17.08 -22.50 2.38
CA GLU A 235 17.64 -23.59 3.19
C GLU A 235 16.53 -24.53 3.69
N TRP A 236 15.42 -23.97 4.17
CA TRP A 236 14.28 -24.76 4.61
C TRP A 236 13.64 -25.56 3.48
N SER A 237 13.30 -24.91 2.38
CA SER A 237 12.70 -25.60 1.22
C SER A 237 13.65 -26.65 0.63
N ALA A 238 14.95 -26.40 0.60
CA ALA A 238 15.93 -27.39 0.15
C ALA A 238 15.98 -28.61 1.07
N GLN A 239 15.92 -28.43 2.38
CA GLN A 239 15.86 -29.53 3.33
C GLN A 239 14.58 -30.36 3.16
N VAL A 240 13.42 -29.69 3.10
CA VAL A 240 12.10 -30.34 3.02
C VAL A 240 11.93 -31.10 1.71
N LEU A 241 12.31 -30.48 0.59
CA LEU A 241 12.17 -31.05 -0.75
C LEU A 241 13.41 -31.85 -1.19
N ARG A 242 14.42 -32.01 -0.31
CA ARG A 242 15.69 -32.71 -0.62
C ARG A 242 16.37 -32.17 -1.89
N LEU A 243 16.41 -30.85 -2.03
CA LEU A 243 17.05 -30.16 -3.16
C LEU A 243 18.53 -29.93 -2.87
N PRO A 244 19.38 -29.82 -3.89
CA PRO A 244 20.73 -29.29 -3.70
C PRO A 244 20.66 -27.86 -3.12
N PRO A 245 21.64 -27.46 -2.29
CA PRO A 245 21.73 -26.07 -1.83
C PRO A 245 21.80 -25.12 -3.03
N SER A 246 20.96 -24.08 -3.05
CA SER A 246 21.07 -23.03 -4.07
C SER A 246 22.02 -21.93 -3.58
N PRO A 247 23.16 -21.68 -4.23
CA PRO A 247 24.06 -20.61 -3.83
C PRO A 247 23.54 -19.22 -4.21
N ASN A 248 22.56 -19.15 -5.10
CA ASN A 248 22.11 -17.90 -5.70
C ASN A 248 21.01 -17.24 -4.90
N LEU A 249 21.10 -15.92 -4.82
CA LEU A 249 20.05 -15.05 -4.32
C LEU A 249 19.51 -14.18 -5.47
N PRO A 250 18.22 -13.82 -5.42
CA PRO A 250 17.64 -12.91 -6.39
C PRO A 250 18.27 -11.52 -6.30
N SER A 251 18.30 -10.82 -7.43
CA SER A 251 18.93 -9.50 -7.51
C SER A 251 18.02 -8.41 -6.92
N HIS A 252 18.60 -7.44 -6.20
CA HIS A 252 17.90 -6.22 -5.79
C HIS A 252 17.82 -5.14 -6.87
N ARG A 253 18.37 -5.39 -8.07
CA ARG A 253 18.34 -4.43 -9.20
C ARG A 253 16.93 -3.91 -9.50
N PRO A 254 15.86 -4.74 -9.50
CA PRO A 254 14.53 -4.22 -9.77
C PRO A 254 13.99 -3.26 -8.72
N LEU A 255 14.26 -3.52 -7.44
CA LEU A 255 13.90 -2.60 -6.36
C LEU A 255 14.68 -1.29 -6.45
N ALA A 256 16.00 -1.37 -6.67
CA ALA A 256 16.83 -0.18 -6.88
C ALA A 256 16.34 0.64 -8.09
N GLY A 257 15.98 -0.04 -9.18
CA GLY A 257 15.44 0.57 -10.39
C GLY A 257 14.12 1.29 -10.13
N ALA A 258 13.19 0.63 -9.44
CA ALA A 258 11.91 1.20 -9.02
C ALA A 258 12.08 2.48 -8.19
N LEU A 259 12.97 2.46 -7.20
CA LEU A 259 13.25 3.62 -6.35
C LEU A 259 13.92 4.75 -7.14
N ALA A 260 14.88 4.42 -8.01
CA ALA A 260 15.59 5.40 -8.83
C ALA A 260 14.64 6.15 -9.75
N GLY A 261 13.78 5.46 -10.51
CA GLY A 261 12.85 6.17 -11.39
C GLY A 261 11.70 6.83 -10.65
N PHE A 262 11.29 6.36 -9.47
CA PHE A 262 10.36 7.13 -8.63
C PHE A 262 11.00 8.46 -8.17
N ALA A 263 12.26 8.44 -7.74
CA ALA A 263 13.01 9.66 -7.45
C ALA A 263 13.13 10.55 -8.71
N GLY A 264 13.31 9.94 -9.89
CA GLY A 264 13.30 10.63 -11.17
C GLY A 264 11.97 11.35 -11.45
N LEU A 265 10.84 10.68 -11.25
CA LEU A 265 9.50 11.26 -11.35
C LEU A 265 9.30 12.44 -10.38
N LEU A 266 9.78 12.32 -9.14
CA LEU A 266 9.70 13.42 -8.17
C LEU A 266 10.50 14.65 -8.62
N LEU A 267 11.66 14.46 -9.27
CA LEU A 267 12.45 15.55 -9.83
C LEU A 267 11.76 16.22 -11.03
N ILE A 268 11.04 15.45 -11.85
CA ILE A 268 10.29 15.95 -13.02
C ILE A 268 8.98 16.64 -12.60
N ALA A 269 8.33 16.15 -11.54
CA ALA A 269 7.00 16.63 -11.12
C ALA A 269 6.99 18.14 -10.84
N GLY A 270 8.01 18.69 -10.18
CA GLY A 270 8.08 20.11 -9.87
C GLY A 270 8.10 21.02 -11.12
N PRO A 271 9.06 20.85 -12.04
CA PRO A 271 9.06 21.53 -13.33
C PRO A 271 7.76 21.33 -14.13
N PHE A 272 7.26 20.09 -14.22
CA PHE A 272 6.00 19.79 -14.91
C PHE A 272 4.82 20.59 -14.34
N LEU A 273 4.64 20.59 -13.02
CA LEU A 273 3.54 21.30 -12.38
C LEU A 273 3.59 22.80 -12.68
N ARG A 274 4.77 23.42 -12.59
CA ARG A 274 4.93 24.86 -12.88
C ARG A 274 4.58 25.22 -14.32
N GLU A 275 4.86 24.33 -15.25
CA GLU A 275 4.50 24.53 -16.66
C GLU A 275 2.99 24.32 -16.87
N ALA A 276 2.44 23.26 -16.28
CA ALA A 276 1.03 22.87 -16.46
C ALA A 276 0.04 23.88 -15.88
N VAL A 277 0.35 24.48 -14.72
CA VAL A 277 -0.58 25.41 -14.03
C VAL A 277 -0.29 26.89 -14.26
N GLY A 278 0.82 27.21 -14.93
CA GLY A 278 1.24 28.59 -15.19
C GLY A 278 1.87 29.31 -13.99
N LYS A 279 1.99 30.63 -14.08
CA LYS A 279 2.63 31.48 -13.07
C LYS A 279 1.83 32.76 -12.84
N VAL A 280 1.17 32.84 -11.68
CA VAL A 280 0.55 34.08 -11.18
C VAL A 280 1.60 34.97 -10.51
N SER A 281 1.49 36.30 -10.67
CA SER A 281 2.37 37.26 -10.02
C SER A 281 2.09 37.29 -8.51
N PRO A 282 3.11 37.36 -7.63
CA PRO A 282 2.89 37.49 -6.18
C PRO A 282 2.05 38.70 -5.76
N GLN A 283 1.94 39.71 -6.62
CA GLN A 283 1.14 40.93 -6.42
C GLN A 283 -0.36 40.70 -6.68
N ASP A 284 -0.72 39.65 -7.40
CA ASP A 284 -2.12 39.31 -7.75
C ASP A 284 -2.73 38.29 -6.77
N LEU A 285 -1.96 37.83 -5.79
CA LEU A 285 -2.48 36.94 -4.73
C LEU A 285 -3.37 37.76 -3.80
N PRO A 286 -4.64 37.37 -3.58
CA PRO A 286 -5.55 38.12 -2.73
C PRO A 286 -4.92 38.38 -1.35
N ALA A 287 -4.89 39.64 -0.95
CA ALA A 287 -4.56 40.00 0.41
C ALA A 287 -5.67 39.48 1.34
N THR A 288 -5.26 38.69 2.33
CA THR A 288 -6.04 38.31 3.53
C THR A 288 -7.35 37.54 3.30
N GLY A 289 -7.33 36.24 3.63
CA GLY A 289 -8.45 35.59 4.31
C GLY A 289 -8.15 35.59 5.81
N ALA A 290 -9.16 35.77 6.67
CA ALA A 290 -9.00 35.80 8.12
C ALA A 290 -8.16 34.61 8.62
N SER A 291 -6.92 34.86 9.04
CA SER A 291 -6.08 33.80 9.58
C SER A 291 -6.59 33.47 10.97
N ILE A 292 -7.28 32.35 11.10
CA ILE A 292 -7.57 31.78 12.41
C ILE A 292 -6.22 31.54 13.10
N GLY A 293 -6.12 31.90 14.39
CA GLY A 293 -4.92 31.65 15.16
C GLY A 293 -4.56 30.16 15.12
N VAL A 294 -3.27 29.83 14.93
CA VAL A 294 -2.80 28.44 14.78
C VAL A 294 -3.29 27.54 15.92
N VAL A 295 -3.32 28.05 17.15
CA VAL A 295 -3.83 27.33 18.32
C VAL A 295 -5.31 26.96 18.15
N ARG A 296 -6.15 27.91 17.74
CA ARG A 296 -7.57 27.67 17.51
C ARG A 296 -7.77 26.67 16.37
N LEU A 297 -7.00 26.76 15.29
CA LEU A 297 -7.05 25.81 14.18
C LEU A 297 -6.71 24.38 14.64
N PHE A 298 -5.66 24.21 15.45
CA PHE A 298 -5.29 22.91 16.00
C PHE A 298 -6.37 22.34 16.93
N LEU A 299 -6.96 23.18 17.79
CA LEU A 299 -8.04 22.77 18.69
C LEU A 299 -9.30 22.37 17.91
N GLU A 300 -9.74 23.17 16.95
CA GLU A 300 -10.91 22.87 16.10
C GLU A 300 -10.70 21.57 15.31
N LEU A 301 -9.53 21.41 14.68
CA LEU A 301 -9.21 20.20 13.91
C LEU A 301 -9.10 18.97 14.81
N GLY A 302 -8.44 19.10 15.97
CA GLY A 302 -8.31 18.01 16.94
C GLY A 302 -9.66 17.57 17.49
N ALA A 303 -10.47 18.51 17.98
CA ALA A 303 -11.81 18.22 18.51
C ALA A 303 -12.73 17.64 17.42
N GLY A 304 -12.73 18.23 16.22
CA GLY A 304 -13.48 17.71 15.08
C GLY A 304 -13.07 16.27 14.72
N SER A 305 -11.76 16.01 14.65
CA SER A 305 -11.25 14.67 14.34
C SER A 305 -11.66 13.63 15.38
N ILE A 306 -11.57 13.96 16.67
CA ILE A 306 -11.99 13.08 17.77
C ILE A 306 -13.49 12.79 17.68
N LEU A 307 -14.33 13.82 17.48
CA LEU A 307 -15.77 13.66 17.35
C LEU A 307 -16.15 12.75 16.17
N VAL A 308 -15.48 12.92 15.02
CA VAL A 308 -15.72 12.08 13.85
C VAL A 308 -15.30 10.63 14.12
N VAL A 309 -14.15 10.39 14.77
CA VAL A 309 -13.73 9.04 15.15
C VAL A 309 -14.75 8.37 16.07
N LEU A 310 -15.28 9.10 17.06
CA LEU A 310 -16.35 8.60 17.94
C LEU A 310 -17.63 8.30 17.17
N LEU A 311 -18.04 9.17 16.24
CA LEU A 311 -19.21 8.95 15.39
C LEU A 311 -19.06 7.69 14.53
N LEU A 312 -17.89 7.49 13.94
CA LEU A 312 -17.62 6.35 13.06
C LEU A 312 -17.60 5.00 13.78
N GLN A 313 -17.53 4.96 15.11
CA GLN A 313 -17.72 3.72 15.87
C GLN A 313 -19.15 3.16 15.69
N PHE A 314 -20.13 4.05 15.54
CA PHE A 314 -21.52 3.65 15.41
C PHE A 314 -21.92 3.41 13.95
N TRP A 315 -21.35 4.19 13.03
CA TRP A 315 -21.74 4.13 11.62
C TRP A 315 -20.64 4.62 10.67
N VAL A 316 -20.27 3.77 9.70
CA VAL A 316 -19.40 4.12 8.58
C VAL A 316 -20.25 4.32 7.32
N PRO A 317 -20.55 5.57 6.91
CA PRO A 317 -21.52 5.86 5.84
C PRO A 317 -21.08 5.41 4.45
N LEU A 318 -19.77 5.36 4.18
CA LEU A 318 -19.25 5.13 2.84
C LEU A 318 -18.84 3.68 2.57
N LYS A 319 -19.39 2.69 3.31
CA LYS A 319 -19.22 1.26 2.99
C LYS A 319 -19.61 0.92 1.54
N VAL A 320 -20.54 1.70 0.97
CA VAL A 320 -20.98 1.58 -0.43
C VAL A 320 -19.84 1.81 -1.45
N LEU A 321 -18.74 2.46 -1.06
CA LEU A 321 -17.56 2.60 -1.92
C LEU A 321 -16.92 1.24 -2.24
N GLY A 322 -17.14 0.21 -1.41
CA GLY A 322 -16.54 -1.10 -1.59
C GLY A 322 -15.01 -1.01 -1.64
N LEU A 323 -14.42 -0.34 -0.65
CA LEU A 323 -12.98 -0.26 -0.42
C LEU A 323 -12.72 -0.70 1.02
N PHE A 324 -12.08 -1.85 1.19
CA PHE A 324 -11.84 -2.43 2.51
C PHE A 324 -11.02 -1.48 3.38
N GLN A 325 -11.62 -0.96 4.47
CA GLN A 325 -11.05 0.04 5.40
C GLN A 325 -10.75 1.42 4.77
N GLY A 326 -10.70 1.51 3.44
CA GLY A 326 -10.65 2.78 2.72
C GLY A 326 -11.95 3.57 2.84
N ASP A 327 -13.07 2.89 3.03
CA ASP A 327 -14.37 3.48 3.35
C ASP A 327 -14.38 4.23 4.69
N TYR A 328 -13.67 3.74 5.70
CA TYR A 328 -13.49 4.41 6.99
C TYR A 328 -12.71 5.71 6.84
N LEU A 329 -11.55 5.67 6.15
CA LEU A 329 -10.75 6.86 5.87
C LEU A 329 -11.53 7.89 5.04
N ALA A 330 -12.24 7.43 4.01
CA ALA A 330 -13.06 8.30 3.16
C ALA A 330 -14.21 8.94 3.95
N SER A 331 -14.87 8.16 4.82
CA SER A 331 -15.94 8.67 5.69
C SER A 331 -15.42 9.70 6.69
N PHE A 332 -14.26 9.43 7.29
CA PHE A 332 -13.60 10.35 8.21
C PHE A 332 -13.30 11.70 7.53
N LEU A 333 -12.64 11.66 6.37
CA LEU A 333 -12.27 12.88 5.64
C LEU A 333 -13.51 13.64 5.15
N LEU A 334 -14.56 12.95 4.70
CA LEU A 334 -15.81 13.59 4.28
C LEU A 334 -16.47 14.34 5.44
N ILE A 335 -16.71 13.66 6.56
CA ILE A 335 -17.44 14.24 7.69
C ILE A 335 -16.63 15.39 8.29
N LEU A 336 -15.32 15.21 8.49
CA LEU A 336 -14.44 16.26 8.98
C LEU A 336 -14.39 17.44 8.01
N GLY A 337 -14.25 17.17 6.71
CA GLY A 337 -14.23 18.19 5.67
C GLY A 337 -15.52 19.00 5.62
N LEU A 338 -16.69 18.34 5.71
CA LEU A 338 -17.99 19.01 5.77
C LEU A 338 -18.15 19.85 7.03
N ALA A 339 -17.72 19.36 8.19
CA ALA A 339 -17.78 20.11 9.44
C ALA A 339 -16.90 21.37 9.40
N LEU A 340 -15.67 21.26 8.88
CA LEU A 340 -14.78 22.40 8.68
C LEU A 340 -15.33 23.37 7.62
N ALA A 341 -15.87 22.85 6.52
CA ALA A 341 -16.50 23.65 5.46
C ALA A 341 -17.70 24.46 5.99
N ALA A 342 -18.54 23.86 6.84
CA ALA A 342 -19.66 24.55 7.47
C ALA A 342 -19.18 25.63 8.46
N SER A 343 -18.17 25.31 9.26
CA SER A 343 -17.62 26.23 10.28
C SER A 343 -16.91 27.43 9.68
N HIS A 344 -16.33 27.27 8.48
CA HIS A 344 -15.52 28.27 7.78
C HIS A 344 -16.09 28.64 6.40
N TRP A 345 -17.42 28.59 6.27
CA TRP A 345 -18.12 28.72 4.99
C TRP A 345 -17.77 30.00 4.21
N ASN A 346 -17.68 31.14 4.90
CA ASN A 346 -17.38 32.42 4.24
C ASN A 346 -16.00 32.41 3.57
N THR A 347 -14.99 31.83 4.23
CA THR A 347 -13.63 31.70 3.68
C THR A 347 -13.60 30.66 2.56
N LEU A 348 -14.33 29.54 2.73
CA LEU A 348 -14.42 28.46 1.76
C LEU A 348 -15.12 28.89 0.46
N ARG A 349 -16.17 29.70 0.56
CA ARG A 349 -16.92 30.23 -0.59
C ARG A 349 -16.02 30.99 -1.55
N THR A 350 -15.03 31.72 -1.03
CA THR A 350 -14.04 32.42 -1.85
C THR A 350 -13.09 31.45 -2.56
N ALA A 351 -12.71 30.34 -1.92
CA ALA A 351 -11.93 29.29 -2.57
C ALA A 351 -12.73 28.55 -3.66
N LEU A 352 -14.04 28.38 -3.45
CA LEU A 352 -14.95 27.79 -4.45
C LEU A 352 -15.18 28.70 -5.66
N SER A 353 -15.06 30.02 -5.51
CA SER A 353 -15.15 30.98 -6.63
C SER A 353 -13.88 31.07 -7.49
N SER A 354 -12.97 30.09 -7.39
CA SER A 354 -11.76 30.03 -8.21
C SER A 354 -12.06 29.95 -9.71
N SER A 355 -11.12 30.40 -10.54
CA SER A 355 -11.26 30.34 -12.00
C SER A 355 -11.39 28.88 -12.47
N PRO A 356 -12.44 28.52 -13.25
CA PRO A 356 -12.57 27.17 -13.82
C PRO A 356 -11.33 26.73 -14.60
N ARG A 357 -10.63 27.68 -15.24
CA ARG A 357 -9.39 27.42 -15.97
C ARG A 357 -8.28 26.88 -15.07
N GLU A 358 -8.11 27.45 -13.89
CA GLU A 358 -7.08 27.02 -12.92
C GLU A 358 -7.41 25.62 -12.40
N MET A 359 -8.67 25.36 -12.07
CA MET A 359 -9.13 24.04 -11.61
C MET A 359 -8.92 22.96 -12.67
N ILE A 360 -9.22 23.25 -13.95
CA ILE A 360 -8.99 22.32 -15.06
C ILE A 360 -7.50 22.04 -15.22
N SER A 361 -6.65 23.06 -15.19
CA SER A 361 -5.19 22.88 -15.33
C SER A 361 -4.59 22.05 -14.18
N ALA A 362 -5.06 22.28 -12.95
CA ALA A 362 -4.64 21.53 -11.78
C ALA A 362 -5.17 20.09 -11.81
N ALA A 363 -6.42 19.88 -12.27
CA ALA A 363 -6.98 18.55 -12.46
C ALA A 363 -6.20 17.74 -13.49
N PHE A 364 -5.89 18.36 -14.65
CA PHE A 364 -5.04 17.76 -15.67
C PHE A 364 -3.67 17.37 -15.11
N ALA A 365 -3.00 18.29 -14.40
CA ALA A 365 -1.69 18.02 -13.80
C ALA A 365 -1.76 16.88 -12.76
N GLY A 366 -2.81 16.84 -11.94
CA GLY A 366 -3.04 15.79 -10.96
C GLY A 366 -3.23 14.41 -11.61
N LEU A 367 -4.06 14.34 -12.65
CA LEU A 367 -4.33 13.09 -13.38
C LEU A 367 -3.07 12.57 -14.10
N VAL A 368 -2.31 13.45 -14.75
CA VAL A 368 -1.06 13.06 -15.42
C VAL A 368 -0.05 12.50 -14.41
N LEU A 369 0.15 13.17 -13.27
CA LEU A 369 1.06 12.66 -12.24
C LEU A 369 0.58 11.33 -11.64
N LEU A 370 -0.73 11.19 -11.39
CA LEU A 370 -1.30 9.93 -10.94
C LEU A 370 -1.00 8.80 -11.94
N LEU A 371 -1.26 9.02 -13.23
CA LEU A 371 -1.01 8.03 -14.27
C LEU A 371 0.48 7.69 -14.40
N LEU A 372 1.37 8.67 -14.37
CA LEU A 372 2.82 8.45 -14.47
C LEU A 372 3.35 7.64 -13.28
N VAL A 373 2.96 7.98 -12.06
CA VAL A 373 3.42 7.29 -10.85
C VAL A 373 2.85 5.86 -10.79
N THR A 374 1.57 5.69 -11.09
CA THR A 374 0.95 4.35 -11.09
C THR A 374 1.49 3.46 -12.22
N ALA A 375 1.72 4.01 -13.42
CA ALA A 375 2.40 3.28 -14.50
C ALA A 375 3.81 2.85 -14.10
N TRP A 376 4.57 3.74 -13.46
CA TRP A 376 5.92 3.43 -13.02
C TRP A 376 5.96 2.28 -12.01
N PHE A 377 5.09 2.32 -11.01
CA PHE A 377 4.98 1.24 -10.04
C PHE A 377 4.49 -0.06 -10.69
N ASP A 378 3.46 0.01 -11.56
CA ASP A 378 2.93 -1.16 -12.28
C ASP A 378 3.98 -1.81 -13.18
N LEU A 379 4.88 -1.02 -13.76
CA LEU A 379 5.99 -1.50 -14.56
C LEU A 379 7.06 -2.18 -13.70
N THR A 380 7.36 -1.65 -12.52
CA THR A 380 8.58 -2.00 -11.78
C THR A 380 8.35 -2.93 -10.60
N PHE A 381 7.55 -2.55 -9.59
CA PHE A 381 7.57 -3.26 -8.30
C PHE A 381 6.20 -3.56 -7.67
N TYR A 382 5.12 -2.94 -8.13
CA TYR A 382 3.81 -3.07 -7.48
C TYR A 382 2.69 -2.84 -8.49
N GLU A 383 1.66 -3.70 -8.51
CA GLU A 383 0.50 -3.48 -9.39
C GLU A 383 -0.35 -2.30 -8.92
N ALA A 384 0.04 -1.11 -9.36
CA ALA A 384 -0.60 0.16 -9.02
C ALA A 384 -1.51 0.68 -10.13
N TRP A 385 -1.50 0.06 -11.33
CA TRP A 385 -2.38 0.51 -12.39
C TRP A 385 -3.84 0.27 -12.01
N LEU A 386 -4.65 1.33 -12.08
CA LEU A 386 -6.06 1.24 -11.68
C LEU A 386 -6.83 0.38 -12.68
N THR A 387 -7.47 -0.68 -12.17
CA THR A 387 -8.37 -1.53 -12.96
C THR A 387 -9.66 -0.76 -13.32
N PRO A 388 -10.45 -1.22 -14.30
CA PRO A 388 -11.74 -0.61 -14.61
C PRO A 388 -12.66 -0.48 -13.40
N MET A 389 -12.65 -1.47 -12.49
CA MET A 389 -13.42 -1.42 -11.24
C MET A 389 -12.96 -0.30 -10.29
N LYS A 390 -11.65 -0.03 -10.22
CA LYS A 390 -11.08 1.06 -9.42
C LYS A 390 -11.34 2.42 -10.09
N TRP A 391 -11.22 2.51 -11.41
CA TRP A 391 -11.61 3.71 -12.17
C TRP A 391 -13.09 4.06 -11.99
N GLY A 392 -13.99 3.08 -11.96
CA GLY A 392 -15.41 3.31 -11.70
C GLY A 392 -15.70 3.96 -10.33
N ARG A 393 -14.80 3.81 -9.35
CA ARG A 393 -14.91 4.44 -8.01
C ARG A 393 -14.25 5.82 -7.94
N PHE A 394 -13.38 6.16 -8.89
CA PHE A 394 -12.56 7.37 -8.85
C PHE A 394 -13.40 8.66 -8.76
N PRO A 395 -14.46 8.88 -9.56
CA PRO A 395 -15.24 10.13 -9.48
C PRO A 395 -15.96 10.29 -8.14
N PHE A 396 -16.50 9.20 -7.59
CA PHE A 396 -17.16 9.20 -6.28
C PHE A 396 -16.18 9.50 -5.15
N LEU A 397 -15.02 8.84 -5.16
CA LEU A 397 -13.99 9.07 -4.15
C LEU A 397 -13.41 10.48 -4.25
N LEU A 398 -13.23 11.00 -5.46
CA LEU A 398 -12.84 12.39 -5.67
C LEU A 398 -13.85 13.34 -5.03
N ALA A 399 -15.14 13.18 -5.32
CA ALA A 399 -16.20 14.02 -4.74
C ALA A 399 -16.22 13.99 -3.20
N VAL A 400 -16.01 12.81 -2.63
CA VAL A 400 -15.94 12.57 -1.18
C VAL A 400 -14.76 13.28 -0.52
N LEU A 401 -13.62 13.36 -1.20
CA LEU A 401 -12.39 13.93 -0.65
C LEU A 401 -12.28 15.45 -0.81
N LEU A 402 -13.02 16.04 -1.76
CA LEU A 402 -12.95 17.48 -2.04
C LEU A 402 -13.25 18.37 -0.81
N PRO A 403 -14.30 18.14 0.01
CA PRO A 403 -14.61 19.00 1.15
C PRO A 403 -13.42 19.17 2.11
N TYR A 404 -12.72 18.08 2.41
CA TYR A 404 -11.54 18.12 3.28
C TYR A 404 -10.40 18.93 2.65
N HIS A 405 -10.07 18.68 1.39
CA HIS A 405 -8.97 19.39 0.73
C HIS A 405 -9.27 20.87 0.53
N PHE A 406 -10.52 21.25 0.24
CA PHE A 406 -10.93 22.65 0.19
C PHE A 406 -10.79 23.31 1.55
N ALA A 407 -11.25 22.66 2.63
CA ALA A 407 -11.11 23.17 3.98
C ALA A 407 -9.63 23.32 4.37
N GLU A 408 -8.81 22.29 4.18
CA GLU A 408 -7.38 22.29 4.49
C GLU A 408 -6.65 23.45 3.79
N GLU A 409 -6.77 23.56 2.45
CA GLU A 409 -6.05 24.58 1.70
C GLU A 409 -6.53 26.00 1.99
N THR A 410 -7.82 26.18 2.29
CA THR A 410 -8.39 27.47 2.69
C THR A 410 -7.86 27.90 4.06
N LEU A 411 -7.82 26.98 5.03
CA LEU A 411 -7.36 27.25 6.40
C LEU A 411 -5.84 27.47 6.47
N LEU A 412 -5.08 26.87 5.55
CA LEU A 412 -3.64 27.17 5.39
C LEU A 412 -3.37 28.57 4.83
N GLY A 413 -4.37 29.23 4.24
CA GLY A 413 -4.26 30.54 3.61
C GLY A 413 -3.44 30.54 2.31
N PRO A 414 -3.02 31.70 1.79
CA PRO A 414 -2.21 31.79 0.57
C PRO A 414 -0.70 31.54 0.82
N PRO A 415 0.04 31.04 -0.18
CA PRO A 415 1.50 30.95 -0.14
C PRO A 415 2.16 32.34 0.02
N GLN A 416 3.00 32.51 1.05
CA GLN A 416 3.76 33.75 1.27
C GLN A 416 5.24 33.59 0.86
N ALA A 417 5.81 34.63 0.25
CA ALA A 417 7.24 34.66 -0.11
C ALA A 417 8.12 34.46 1.13
N GLY A 418 9.16 33.62 1.02
CA GLY A 418 10.09 33.31 2.10
C GLY A 418 9.53 32.44 3.25
N LYS A 419 8.25 32.06 3.24
CA LYS A 419 7.60 31.33 4.34
C LYS A 419 7.15 29.91 3.99
N ILE A 420 7.80 29.26 3.02
CA ILE A 420 7.48 27.89 2.59
C ILE A 420 7.58 26.89 3.75
N GLY A 421 8.65 26.94 4.54
CA GLY A 421 8.87 26.02 5.66
C GLY A 421 7.77 26.12 6.72
N ARG A 422 7.30 27.34 7.02
CA ARG A 422 6.19 27.56 7.97
C ARG A 422 4.88 26.97 7.46
N ARG A 423 4.55 27.18 6.17
CA ARG A 423 3.33 26.60 5.58
C ARG A 423 3.40 25.07 5.55
N MET A 424 4.52 24.50 5.13
CA MET A 424 4.71 23.05 5.10
C MET A 424 4.62 22.44 6.49
N SER A 425 5.27 23.05 7.49
CA SER A 425 5.18 22.61 8.88
C SER A 425 3.73 22.64 9.37
N LEU A 426 3.00 23.74 9.12
CA LEU A 426 1.60 23.84 9.48
C LEU A 426 0.75 22.74 8.82
N ALA A 427 0.84 22.55 7.50
CA ALA A 427 0.10 21.52 6.77
C ALA A 427 0.39 20.10 7.30
N LEU A 428 1.66 19.78 7.53
CA LEU A 428 2.05 18.49 8.09
C LEU A 428 1.56 18.32 9.54
N SER A 429 1.52 19.38 10.34
CA SER A 429 0.91 19.33 11.68
C SER A 429 -0.59 19.05 11.63
N LEU A 430 -1.35 19.67 10.71
CA LEU A 430 -2.78 19.38 10.55
C LEU A 430 -3.01 17.91 10.17
N ARG A 431 -2.19 17.38 9.26
CA ARG A 431 -2.22 15.97 8.86
C ARG A 431 -1.82 15.02 9.99
N LEU A 432 -0.85 15.42 10.82
CA LEU A 432 -0.45 14.66 11.99
C LEU A 432 -1.57 14.61 13.05
N ILE A 433 -2.29 15.71 13.28
CA ILE A 433 -3.42 15.77 14.21
C ILE A 433 -4.54 14.84 13.74
N THR A 434 -4.95 14.94 12.47
CA THR A 434 -6.00 14.10 11.90
C THR A 434 -5.62 12.63 11.90
N TRP A 435 -4.38 12.31 11.52
CA TRP A 435 -3.86 10.95 11.57
C TRP A 435 -3.75 10.41 13.00
N GLY A 436 -3.33 11.23 13.95
CA GLY A 436 -3.26 10.87 15.37
C GLY A 436 -4.64 10.49 15.92
N ALA A 437 -5.70 11.22 15.55
CA ALA A 437 -7.07 10.88 15.91
C ALA A 437 -7.52 9.55 15.28
N LEU A 438 -7.27 9.33 13.98
CA LEU A 438 -7.54 8.05 13.32
C LEU A 438 -6.83 6.88 14.02
N MET A 439 -5.55 7.07 14.38
CA MET A 439 -4.77 6.07 15.11
C MET A 439 -5.31 5.82 16.51
N ALA A 440 -5.76 6.85 17.23
CA ALA A 440 -6.45 6.69 18.50
C ALA A 440 -7.72 5.84 18.34
N GLY A 441 -8.50 6.05 17.27
CA GLY A 441 -9.64 5.20 16.92
C GLY A 441 -9.27 3.72 16.74
N VAL A 442 -8.16 3.44 16.06
CA VAL A 442 -7.70 2.05 15.85
C VAL A 442 -7.16 1.42 17.14
N LEU A 443 -6.35 2.18 17.88
CA LEU A 443 -5.57 1.64 18.99
C LEU A 443 -6.34 1.59 20.31
N ILE A 444 -7.12 2.64 20.62
CA ILE A 444 -7.84 2.82 21.89
C ILE A 444 -9.29 2.37 21.76
N LEU A 445 -9.94 2.72 20.64
CA LEU A 445 -11.35 2.43 20.41
C LEU A 445 -11.59 1.10 19.70
N HIS A 446 -10.52 0.37 19.38
CA HIS A 446 -10.55 -0.96 18.77
C HIS A 446 -11.45 -1.06 17.53
N SER A 447 -11.42 -0.04 16.66
CA SER A 447 -12.29 0.04 15.47
C SER A 447 -12.12 -1.12 14.46
N GLY A 448 -11.07 -1.93 14.57
CA GLY A 448 -10.76 -3.01 13.64
C GLY A 448 -10.06 -2.55 12.35
N GLU A 449 -9.81 -1.24 12.20
CA GLU A 449 -9.24 -0.61 11.00
C GLU A 449 -7.69 -0.71 10.97
N ILE A 450 -7.17 -1.93 11.13
CA ILE A 450 -5.73 -2.25 11.29
C ILE A 450 -4.89 -1.73 10.12
N LEU A 451 -5.44 -1.70 8.91
CA LEU A 451 -4.76 -1.26 7.71
C LEU A 451 -4.33 0.21 7.81
N MET A 452 -5.09 1.03 8.53
CA MET A 452 -4.65 2.41 8.83
C MET A 452 -3.31 2.39 9.56
N GLY A 453 -3.15 1.56 10.61
CA GLY A 453 -1.91 1.43 11.34
C GLY A 453 -0.74 0.92 10.48
N LEU A 454 -1.00 -0.12 9.67
CA LEU A 454 0.01 -0.70 8.77
C LEU A 454 0.49 0.30 7.70
N LEU A 455 -0.39 1.22 7.28
CA LEU A 455 -0.10 2.20 6.25
C LEU A 455 0.50 3.49 6.78
N ALA A 456 0.71 3.65 8.10
CA ALA A 456 1.13 4.91 8.70
C ALA A 456 2.39 5.53 8.06
N VAL A 457 3.42 4.72 7.81
CA VAL A 457 4.66 5.18 7.18
C VAL A 457 4.43 5.62 5.72
N TYR A 458 3.65 4.86 4.96
CA TYR A 458 3.29 5.18 3.59
C TYR A 458 2.45 6.45 3.51
N MET A 459 1.50 6.60 4.44
CA MET A 459 0.65 7.78 4.56
C MET A 459 1.48 9.02 4.94
N ALA A 460 2.45 8.90 5.84
CA ALA A 460 3.36 9.99 6.19
C ALA A 460 4.20 10.43 4.98
N LEU A 461 4.78 9.48 4.24
CA LEU A 461 5.54 9.78 3.02
C LEU A 461 4.65 10.40 1.93
N PHE A 462 3.47 9.82 1.69
CA PHE A 462 2.49 10.34 0.75
C PHE A 462 2.10 11.78 1.11
N ASN A 463 1.79 12.04 2.39
CA ASN A 463 1.42 13.37 2.87
C ASN A 463 2.55 14.40 2.65
N LEU A 464 3.80 14.02 2.88
CA LEU A 464 4.96 14.88 2.63
C LEU A 464 5.06 15.26 1.15
N ILE A 465 4.98 14.27 0.26
CA ILE A 465 5.10 14.46 -1.19
C ILE A 465 3.92 15.28 -1.72
N GLN A 466 2.69 14.89 -1.34
CA GLN A 466 1.47 15.54 -1.77
C GLN A 466 1.42 17.00 -1.31
N THR A 467 1.77 17.29 -0.04
CA THR A 467 1.81 18.68 0.49
C THR A 467 2.78 19.55 -0.31
N GLY A 468 3.95 19.02 -0.67
CA GLY A 468 4.91 19.73 -1.51
C GLY A 468 4.36 20.05 -2.91
N ALA A 469 3.68 19.07 -3.53
CA ALA A 469 3.09 19.24 -4.85
C ALA A 469 1.88 20.20 -4.85
N VAL A 470 0.99 20.09 -3.86
CA VAL A 470 -0.15 20.99 -3.63
C VAL A 470 0.34 22.44 -3.44
N HIS A 471 1.43 22.64 -2.69
CA HIS A 471 2.02 23.97 -2.54
C HIS A 471 2.51 24.57 -3.87
N ILE A 472 3.12 23.76 -4.75
CA ILE A 472 3.56 24.21 -6.08
C ILE A 472 2.35 24.65 -6.91
N VAL A 473 1.27 23.85 -6.90
CA VAL A 473 0.03 24.16 -7.61
C VAL A 473 -0.60 25.44 -7.09
N HIS A 474 -0.81 25.56 -5.76
CA HIS A 474 -1.39 26.78 -5.15
C HIS A 474 -0.56 28.02 -5.49
N LYS A 475 0.77 27.92 -5.43
CA LYS A 475 1.64 29.05 -5.79
C LYS A 475 1.57 29.39 -7.29
N GLY A 476 1.43 28.40 -8.16
CA GLY A 476 1.36 28.59 -9.61
C GLY A 476 0.05 29.20 -10.07
N THR A 477 -1.08 28.72 -9.53
CA THR A 477 -2.43 29.17 -9.87
C THR A 477 -2.92 30.36 -9.06
N GLY A 478 -2.37 30.59 -7.87
CA GLY A 478 -2.95 31.52 -6.90
C GLY A 478 -4.31 31.10 -6.33
N SER A 479 -4.74 29.85 -6.58
CA SER A 479 -6.05 29.34 -6.20
C SER A 479 -5.96 28.16 -5.23
N ALA A 480 -6.57 28.32 -4.07
CA ALA A 480 -6.78 27.26 -3.09
C ALA A 480 -7.68 26.15 -3.64
N GLY A 481 -8.69 26.50 -4.45
CA GLY A 481 -9.60 25.52 -5.06
C GLY A 481 -8.90 24.62 -6.07
N ALA A 482 -8.03 25.18 -6.91
CA ALA A 482 -7.21 24.40 -7.85
C ALA A 482 -6.25 23.45 -7.11
N ALA A 483 -5.61 23.95 -6.04
CA ALA A 483 -4.73 23.15 -5.19
C ALA A 483 -5.49 22.01 -4.48
N ALA A 484 -6.71 22.28 -4.00
CA ALA A 484 -7.59 21.29 -3.37
C ALA A 484 -8.00 20.17 -4.34
N VAL A 485 -8.42 20.52 -5.57
CA VAL A 485 -8.75 19.55 -6.63
C VAL A 485 -7.55 18.65 -6.95
N PHE A 486 -6.37 19.25 -7.13
CA PHE A 486 -5.14 18.51 -7.37
C PHE A 486 -4.82 17.54 -6.21
N GLY A 487 -4.90 18.02 -4.96
CA GLY A 487 -4.71 17.19 -3.77
C GLY A 487 -5.67 16.01 -3.72
N ALA A 488 -6.97 16.27 -3.92
CA ALA A 488 -8.00 15.25 -3.88
C ALA A 488 -7.82 14.16 -4.96
N ILE A 489 -7.37 14.53 -6.16
CA ILE A 489 -7.04 13.57 -7.23
C ILE A 489 -5.92 12.61 -6.80
N LEU A 490 -4.85 13.15 -6.21
CA LEU A 490 -3.72 12.33 -5.76
C LEU A 490 -4.14 11.42 -4.59
N GLN A 491 -4.94 11.92 -3.64
CA GLN A 491 -5.44 11.13 -2.51
C GLN A 491 -6.39 10.02 -3.00
N ALA A 492 -7.31 10.32 -3.92
CA ALA A 492 -8.22 9.34 -4.50
C ALA A 492 -7.44 8.22 -5.20
N GLY A 493 -6.44 8.58 -6.00
CA GLY A 493 -5.54 7.64 -6.65
C GLY A 493 -4.79 6.75 -5.66
N PHE A 494 -4.17 7.35 -4.63
CA PHE A 494 -3.47 6.61 -3.58
C PHE A 494 -4.37 5.61 -2.87
N CYS A 495 -5.58 6.04 -2.45
CA CYS A 495 -6.55 5.17 -1.80
C CYS A 495 -6.94 4.00 -2.71
N LEU A 496 -7.20 4.24 -4.00
CA LEU A 496 -7.57 3.18 -4.93
C LEU A 496 -6.42 2.22 -5.23
N VAL A 497 -5.17 2.66 -5.18
CA VAL A 497 -4.02 1.75 -5.32
C VAL A 497 -3.93 0.81 -4.12
N ILE A 498 -3.98 1.38 -2.90
CA ILE A 498 -3.61 0.68 -1.67
C ILE A 498 -4.76 -0.13 -1.05
N PHE A 499 -6.00 0.37 -1.12
CA PHE A 499 -7.14 -0.31 -0.51
C PHE A 499 -7.71 -1.38 -1.46
N PRO A 500 -7.90 -2.62 -0.99
CA PRO A 500 -8.57 -3.65 -1.77
C PRO A 500 -10.02 -3.29 -2.05
N THR A 501 -10.54 -3.69 -3.21
CA THR A 501 -11.97 -3.51 -3.49
C THR A 501 -12.79 -4.58 -2.75
N SER A 502 -13.79 -4.17 -1.98
CA SER A 502 -14.66 -5.05 -1.16
C SER A 502 -16.11 -5.07 -1.59
#